data_AF-A0A6G4AJP7-F1
#
_entry.id   AF-A0A6G4AJP7-F1
#
_cell.length_a   1.000
_cell.length_b   1.000
_cell.length_c   1.000
_cell.angle_alpha   90.00
_cell.angle_beta   90.00
_cell.angle_gamma   90.00
#
_symmetry.space_group_name_H-M   'P 1'
#
loop_
_entity.id
_entity.type
_entity.pdbx_description
1 polymer ?
#
loop_
_entity_poly.entity_id
_entity_poly.type
_entity_poly.pdbx_seq_one_letter_code
_entity_poly.pdbx_strand_id
1 'polypeptide(L)'
;MNSGEFSQRVRDLLRDRDMSVRAVARHLNYDHAYLSRVLCGKQQPSRQLVTALDHLLKTDGELAAIAIRVAPPTDSPDATESPALTDRILRLNEARGADFVQAIRETSHRLVVLDNELSGVSIAEPAGRAFKVVHRRLGAGDYDHRYERDIQSAAAELAEVAGWALFDAERHGAAERFNHEALFLANLSGDRSIALLTLQNMAMHSEWRGRNQEALAIARSVLNRKRLSPRVEAMFRMREAKGLVGTGRTSDAIESLQRARSLIEDRNDVGEPDWAWWVTHREIDGHWGHALQIAGDVQKAIERLLQSAQPGGGIAIGYAGMSSARLAQSLLDVNAWRDAEDIVRSLVTAAPGISSGRTLRLIGHVAKRHETLTGAPTSLTDTLEHLAEKLDEDPFAL
;
A
#
# COMPACT_ATOMS: atom_id res chain seq x y z
N MET A 1 -1.53 24.98 -15.62
CA MET A 1 -2.88 24.38 -15.60
C MET A 1 -3.41 24.41 -14.16
N ASN A 2 -4.72 24.59 -13.99
CA ASN A 2 -5.36 25.49 -13.02
C ASN A 2 -5.44 25.02 -11.54
N SER A 3 -4.31 24.73 -10.87
CA SER A 3 -4.26 24.32 -9.42
C SER A 3 -4.90 25.33 -8.44
N GLY A 4 -5.19 26.55 -8.92
CA GLY A 4 -5.78 27.64 -8.15
C GLY A 4 -7.21 27.35 -7.67
N GLU A 5 -8.02 26.64 -8.46
CA GLU A 5 -9.43 26.38 -8.10
C GLU A 5 -9.55 25.48 -6.87
N PHE A 6 -8.82 24.35 -6.86
CA PHE A 6 -8.73 23.45 -5.70
C PHE A 6 -8.21 24.19 -4.46
N SER A 7 -7.07 24.88 -4.61
CA SER A 7 -6.39 25.58 -3.52
C SER A 7 -7.24 26.69 -2.92
N GLN A 8 -8.01 27.40 -3.74
CA GLN A 8 -8.92 28.45 -3.31
C GLN A 8 -10.10 27.86 -2.55
N ARG A 9 -10.74 26.82 -3.10
CA ARG A 9 -11.89 26.18 -2.44
C ARG A 9 -11.55 25.63 -1.06
N VAL A 10 -10.41 24.98 -0.90
CA VAL A 10 -9.96 24.49 0.41
C VAL A 10 -9.71 25.66 1.37
N ARG A 11 -9.06 26.75 0.93
CA ARG A 11 -8.81 27.92 1.79
C ARG A 11 -10.09 28.60 2.26
N ASP A 12 -11.14 28.61 1.44
CA ASP A 12 -12.44 29.18 1.81
C ASP A 12 -13.15 28.28 2.84
N LEU A 13 -13.17 26.96 2.63
CA LEU A 13 -13.72 26.00 3.59
C LEU A 13 -13.00 25.99 4.95
N LEU A 14 -11.68 26.23 4.96
CA LEU A 14 -10.92 26.36 6.20
C LEU A 14 -11.28 27.63 6.96
N ARG A 15 -11.50 28.73 6.24
CA ARG A 15 -11.91 30.02 6.83
C ARG A 15 -13.31 29.93 7.43
N ASP A 16 -14.25 29.31 6.71
CA ASP A 16 -15.64 29.14 7.15
C ASP A 16 -15.76 28.29 8.42
N ARG A 17 -14.74 27.46 8.70
CA ARG A 17 -14.69 26.58 9.89
C ARG A 17 -13.70 27.02 10.96
N ASP A 18 -13.11 28.21 10.81
CA ASP A 18 -12.10 28.77 11.71
C ASP A 18 -10.91 27.81 11.97
N MET A 19 -10.50 27.08 10.93
CA MET A 19 -9.42 26.09 10.98
C MET A 19 -8.12 26.66 10.41
N SER A 20 -7.06 26.68 11.21
CA SER A 20 -5.72 27.02 10.72
C SER A 20 -5.10 25.87 9.91
N VAL A 21 -4.28 26.21 8.90
CA VAL A 21 -3.52 25.22 8.12
C VAL A 21 -2.65 24.31 9.01
N ARG A 22 -2.09 24.86 10.11
CA ARG A 22 -1.35 24.07 11.11
C ARG A 22 -2.22 23.08 11.87
N ALA A 23 -3.45 23.46 12.21
CA ALA A 23 -4.38 22.55 12.87
C ALA A 23 -4.80 21.41 11.93
N VAL A 24 -5.06 21.72 10.66
CA VAL A 24 -5.39 20.75 9.61
C VAL A 24 -4.24 19.79 9.36
N ALA A 25 -3.02 20.31 9.19
CA ALA A 25 -1.81 19.49 9.01
C ALA A 25 -1.65 18.48 10.16
N ARG A 26 -1.81 18.93 11.40
CA ARG A 26 -1.75 18.07 12.58
C ARG A 26 -2.90 17.05 12.63
N HIS A 27 -4.10 17.45 12.25
CA HIS A 27 -5.28 16.58 12.29
C HIS A 27 -5.22 15.48 11.22
N LEU A 28 -4.63 15.79 10.06
CA LEU A 28 -4.48 14.87 8.93
C LEU A 28 -3.12 14.18 8.88
N ASN A 29 -2.26 14.39 9.89
CA ASN A 29 -0.88 13.88 9.95
C ASN A 29 -0.05 14.18 8.70
N TYR A 30 -0.19 15.40 8.16
CA TYR A 30 0.64 15.89 7.06
C TYR A 30 1.71 16.86 7.55
N ASP A 31 2.85 16.86 6.85
CA ASP A 31 3.83 17.93 6.99
C ASP A 31 3.18 19.29 6.65
N HIS A 32 3.39 20.26 7.53
CA HIS A 32 2.81 21.59 7.39
C HIS A 32 3.35 22.33 6.15
N ALA A 33 4.62 22.14 5.80
CA ALA A 33 5.22 22.79 4.64
C ALA A 33 4.71 22.18 3.32
N TYR A 34 4.41 20.87 3.30
CA TYR A 34 3.69 20.22 2.20
C TYR A 34 2.28 20.79 2.05
N LEU A 35 1.47 20.80 3.12
CA LEU A 35 0.10 21.31 3.05
C LEU A 35 0.06 22.79 2.62
N SER A 36 0.97 23.61 3.15
CA SER A 36 1.07 25.02 2.77
C SER A 36 1.41 25.21 1.28
N ARG A 37 2.33 24.41 0.71
CA ARG A 37 2.66 24.49 -0.73
C ARG A 37 1.47 24.13 -1.61
N VAL A 38 0.72 23.12 -1.22
CA VAL A 38 -0.51 22.71 -1.92
C VAL A 38 -1.55 23.84 -1.87
N LEU A 39 -1.85 24.40 -0.70
CA LEU A 39 -2.87 25.46 -0.54
C LEU A 39 -2.48 26.79 -1.20
N CYS A 40 -1.19 26.99 -1.50
CA CYS A 40 -0.69 28.11 -2.30
C CYS A 40 -0.61 27.81 -3.80
N GLY A 41 -1.05 26.63 -4.26
CA GLY A 41 -1.02 26.21 -5.66
C GLY A 41 0.38 25.90 -6.20
N LYS A 42 1.41 25.85 -5.34
CA LYS A 42 2.82 25.60 -5.70
C LYS A 42 3.14 24.12 -5.89
N GLN A 43 2.25 23.23 -5.45
CA GLN A 43 2.37 21.79 -5.57
C GLN A 43 0.97 21.19 -5.76
N GLN A 44 0.84 20.16 -6.59
CA GLN A 44 -0.44 19.46 -6.73
C GLN A 44 -0.75 18.67 -5.45
N PRO A 45 -2.01 18.67 -4.97
CA PRO A 45 -2.40 17.83 -3.85
C PRO A 45 -2.29 16.35 -4.23
N SER A 46 -1.80 15.51 -3.32
CA SER A 46 -1.98 14.06 -3.49
C SER A 46 -3.46 13.72 -3.34
N ARG A 47 -3.93 12.64 -3.97
CA ARG A 47 -5.32 12.18 -3.76
C ARG A 47 -5.62 11.88 -2.30
N GLN A 48 -4.63 11.40 -1.55
CA GLN A 48 -4.72 11.23 -0.09
C GLN A 48 -5.04 12.56 0.61
N LEU A 49 -4.38 13.66 0.21
CA LEU A 49 -4.66 14.98 0.78
C LEU A 49 -6.02 15.50 0.34
N VAL A 50 -6.41 15.33 -0.93
CA VAL A 50 -7.73 15.73 -1.45
C VAL A 50 -8.85 15.04 -0.67
N THR A 51 -8.77 13.72 -0.53
CA THR A 51 -9.76 12.91 0.19
C THR A 51 -9.75 13.19 1.69
N ALA A 52 -8.57 13.38 2.29
CA ALA A 52 -8.45 13.76 3.69
C ALA A 52 -9.08 15.13 3.96
N LEU A 53 -8.90 16.09 3.04
CA LEU A 53 -9.58 17.37 3.09
C LEU A 53 -11.08 17.22 2.86
N ASP A 54 -11.55 16.41 1.89
CA ASP A 54 -12.97 16.15 1.67
C ASP A 54 -13.67 15.59 2.91
N HIS A 55 -13.02 14.66 3.61
CA HIS A 55 -13.56 14.08 4.85
C HIS A 55 -13.54 15.07 6.00
N LEU A 56 -12.41 15.75 6.23
CA LEU A 56 -12.29 16.75 7.28
C LEU A 56 -13.29 17.88 7.09
N LEU A 57 -13.47 18.28 5.84
CA LEU A 57 -14.31 19.38 5.43
C LEU A 57 -15.70 18.94 5.00
N LYS A 58 -16.07 17.68 5.17
CA LYS A 58 -17.41 17.12 4.89
C LYS A 58 -17.99 17.66 3.57
N THR A 59 -17.21 17.57 2.50
CA THR A 59 -17.58 18.11 1.18
C THR A 59 -18.04 17.04 0.20
N ASP A 60 -18.25 15.80 0.65
CA ASP A 60 -18.88 14.71 -0.09
C ASP A 60 -18.32 14.51 -1.53
N GLY A 61 -17.00 14.64 -1.67
CA GLY A 61 -16.28 14.43 -2.92
C GLY A 61 -16.21 15.66 -3.84
N GLU A 62 -16.69 16.82 -3.42
CA GLU A 62 -16.56 18.08 -4.17
C GLU A 62 -15.09 18.41 -4.45
N LEU A 63 -14.20 18.28 -3.46
CA LEU A 63 -12.78 18.59 -3.64
C LEU A 63 -12.10 17.56 -4.55
N ALA A 64 -12.50 16.29 -4.47
CA ALA A 64 -12.08 15.24 -5.40
C ALA A 64 -12.50 15.53 -6.85
N ALA A 65 -13.74 15.96 -7.06
CA ALA A 65 -14.24 16.34 -8.39
C ALA A 65 -13.48 17.54 -8.97
N ILE A 66 -13.18 18.54 -8.13
CA ILE A 66 -12.35 19.70 -8.53
C ILE A 66 -10.92 19.24 -8.86
N ALA A 67 -10.32 18.39 -8.04
CA ALA A 67 -8.96 17.89 -8.27
C ALA A 67 -8.84 17.12 -9.59
N ILE A 68 -9.82 16.27 -9.91
CA ILE A 68 -9.87 15.52 -11.18
C ILE A 68 -10.02 16.47 -12.38
N ARG A 69 -10.88 17.50 -12.27
CA ARG A 69 -11.07 18.50 -13.34
C ARG A 69 -9.82 19.34 -13.58
N VAL A 70 -9.12 19.70 -12.51
CA VAL A 70 -7.95 20.59 -12.53
C VAL A 70 -6.67 19.86 -12.95
N ALA A 71 -6.59 18.56 -12.67
CA ALA A 71 -5.50 17.67 -13.04
C ALA A 71 -6.08 16.31 -13.50
N PRO A 72 -6.59 16.23 -14.74
CA PRO A 72 -7.10 14.97 -15.29
C PRO A 72 -5.99 13.91 -15.36
N PRO A 73 -6.33 12.60 -15.22
CA PRO A 73 -5.38 11.53 -15.48
C PRO A 73 -4.81 11.69 -16.89
N THR A 74 -3.51 11.48 -17.03
CA THR A 74 -2.76 11.89 -18.22
C THR A 74 -2.77 10.77 -19.26
N ASP A 75 -3.47 10.97 -20.38
CA ASP A 75 -3.64 10.00 -21.48
C ASP A 75 -2.45 9.98 -22.47
N SER A 76 -1.22 9.71 -22.06
CA SER A 76 -0.11 9.56 -23.03
C SER A 76 0.96 8.53 -22.65
N PRO A 77 1.43 7.70 -23.61
CA PRO A 77 2.43 6.65 -23.38
C PRO A 77 3.83 7.15 -22.94
N ASP A 78 4.08 8.46 -23.05
CA ASP A 78 5.34 9.12 -22.65
C ASP A 78 5.33 9.65 -21.20
N ALA A 79 4.25 9.45 -20.42
CA ALA A 79 4.20 9.82 -19.01
C ALA A 79 4.83 8.75 -18.08
N THR A 80 5.76 7.95 -18.61
CA THR A 80 6.29 6.71 -18.01
C THR A 80 7.26 6.92 -16.85
N GLU A 81 7.75 8.14 -16.59
CA GLU A 81 8.38 8.52 -15.34
C GLU A 81 8.05 9.99 -15.11
N SER A 82 7.61 10.38 -13.91
CA SER A 82 7.62 11.81 -13.56
C SER A 82 9.05 12.31 -13.83
N PRO A 83 9.27 13.42 -14.58
CA PRO A 83 10.62 13.92 -14.88
C PRO A 83 11.50 14.04 -13.62
N ALA A 84 10.85 14.33 -12.48
CA ALA A 84 11.47 14.37 -11.16
C ALA A 84 12.04 13.02 -10.67
N LEU A 85 11.50 11.87 -11.07
CA LEU A 85 12.02 10.54 -10.72
C LEU A 85 13.20 10.16 -11.62
N THR A 86 13.09 10.41 -12.93
CA THR A 86 14.20 10.23 -13.89
C THR A 86 15.43 11.03 -13.46
N ASP A 87 15.24 12.33 -13.15
CA ASP A 87 16.31 13.21 -12.66
C ASP A 87 16.93 12.71 -11.36
N ARG A 88 16.14 12.07 -10.48
CA ARG A 88 16.65 11.47 -9.24
C ARG A 88 17.49 10.24 -9.50
N ILE A 89 17.06 9.36 -10.40
CA ILE A 89 17.84 8.19 -10.80
C ILE A 89 19.16 8.62 -11.45
N LEU A 90 19.14 9.67 -12.27
CA LEU A 90 20.35 10.25 -12.85
C LEU A 90 21.30 10.75 -11.75
N ARG A 91 20.79 11.49 -10.75
CA ARG A 91 21.58 11.95 -9.61
C ARG A 91 22.27 10.82 -8.82
N LEU A 92 21.72 9.60 -8.81
CA LEU A 92 22.38 8.45 -8.18
C LEU A 92 23.72 8.08 -8.85
N ASN A 93 23.93 8.42 -10.12
CA ASN A 93 25.21 8.18 -10.81
C ASN A 93 26.27 9.21 -10.43
N GLU A 94 25.85 10.44 -10.15
CA GLU A 94 26.75 11.59 -9.96
C GLU A 94 27.07 11.85 -8.49
N ALA A 95 26.12 11.58 -7.58
CA ALA A 95 26.29 11.87 -6.16
C ALA A 95 27.47 11.10 -5.53
N ARG A 96 28.16 11.73 -4.58
CA ARG A 96 29.33 11.19 -3.87
C ARG A 96 29.20 11.44 -2.37
N GLY A 97 29.89 10.64 -1.56
CA GLY A 97 29.92 10.81 -0.10
C GLY A 97 28.52 10.88 0.55
N ALA A 98 28.32 11.86 1.42
CA ALA A 98 27.04 12.09 2.11
C ALA A 98 25.87 12.38 1.13
N ASP A 99 26.14 13.06 0.02
CA ASP A 99 25.11 13.38 -0.98
C ASP A 99 24.59 12.12 -1.66
N PHE A 100 25.43 11.07 -1.77
CA PHE A 100 24.98 9.79 -2.32
C PHE A 100 24.00 9.10 -1.38
N VAL A 101 24.26 9.11 -0.06
CA VAL A 101 23.32 8.61 0.95
C VAL A 101 21.97 9.33 0.83
N GLN A 102 22.00 10.67 0.77
CA GLN A 102 20.78 11.47 0.64
C GLN A 102 20.03 11.18 -0.67
N ALA A 103 20.73 11.09 -1.80
CA ALA A 103 20.12 10.78 -3.08
C ALA A 103 19.37 9.44 -3.07
N ILE A 104 19.92 8.40 -2.41
CA ILE A 104 19.28 7.09 -2.27
C ILE A 104 18.00 7.21 -1.41
N ARG A 105 18.08 7.86 -0.25
CA ARG A 105 16.93 8.04 0.67
C ARG A 105 15.82 8.86 0.02
N GLU A 106 16.16 9.97 -0.65
CA GLU A 106 15.18 10.80 -1.33
C GLU A 106 14.50 10.06 -2.50
N THR A 107 15.24 9.18 -3.20
CA THR A 107 14.67 8.34 -4.25
C THR A 107 13.68 7.33 -3.67
N SER A 108 14.06 6.65 -2.57
CA SER A 108 13.19 5.71 -1.84
C SER A 108 11.90 6.39 -1.38
N HIS A 109 12.03 7.54 -0.71
CA HIS A 109 10.89 8.33 -0.27
C HIS A 109 9.99 8.77 -1.44
N ARG A 110 10.56 9.19 -2.58
CA ARG A 110 9.75 9.58 -3.74
C ARG A 110 8.98 8.39 -4.32
N LEU A 111 9.58 7.21 -4.37
CA LEU A 111 8.91 5.97 -4.80
C LEU A 111 7.74 5.63 -3.87
N VAL A 112 7.94 5.69 -2.55
CA VAL A 112 6.86 5.47 -1.58
C VAL A 112 5.73 6.50 -1.73
N VAL A 113 6.06 7.77 -1.98
CA VAL A 113 5.04 8.79 -2.24
C VAL A 113 4.27 8.49 -3.54
N LEU A 114 4.97 8.15 -4.62
CA LEU A 114 4.34 7.80 -5.91
C LEU A 114 3.42 6.60 -5.78
N ASP A 115 3.82 5.61 -4.98
CA ASP A 115 3.00 4.44 -4.72
C ASP A 115 1.67 4.77 -4.01
N ASN A 116 1.69 5.74 -3.11
CA ASN A 116 0.50 6.23 -2.42
C ASN A 116 -0.31 7.24 -3.27
N GLU A 117 0.19 7.66 -4.44
CA GLU A 117 -0.55 8.46 -5.41
C GLU A 117 -1.38 7.51 -6.30
N LEU A 118 -2.70 7.71 -6.39
CA LEU A 118 -3.54 6.88 -7.28
C LEU A 118 -3.33 7.34 -8.75
N SER A 119 -2.23 6.87 -9.31
CA SER A 119 -1.80 7.14 -10.68
C SER A 119 -2.17 6.01 -11.64
N GLY A 120 -2.56 4.84 -11.13
CA GLY A 120 -2.69 3.62 -11.93
C GLY A 120 -1.34 3.05 -12.40
N VAL A 121 -0.23 3.73 -12.12
CA VAL A 121 1.11 3.37 -12.60
C VAL A 121 1.87 2.62 -11.51
N SER A 122 2.46 1.48 -11.87
CA SER A 122 3.31 0.70 -10.97
C SER A 122 4.70 1.33 -10.80
N ILE A 123 5.20 1.39 -9.56
CA ILE A 123 6.57 1.83 -9.26
C ILE A 123 7.63 0.71 -9.39
N ALA A 124 7.23 -0.51 -9.78
CA ALA A 124 8.10 -1.69 -9.76
C ALA A 124 9.35 -1.54 -10.65
N GLU A 125 9.18 -1.03 -11.87
CA GLU A 125 10.29 -0.82 -12.78
C GLU A 125 11.26 0.29 -12.36
N PRO A 126 10.80 1.53 -12.07
CA PRO A 126 11.71 2.58 -11.67
C PRO A 126 12.42 2.27 -10.34
N ALA A 127 11.74 1.61 -9.38
CA ALA A 127 12.39 1.16 -8.15
C ALA A 127 13.50 0.15 -8.42
N GLY A 128 13.24 -0.83 -9.29
CA GLY A 128 14.24 -1.80 -9.74
C GLY A 128 15.43 -1.17 -10.47
N ARG A 129 15.19 -0.16 -11.33
CA ARG A 129 16.25 0.60 -12.02
C ARG A 129 17.11 1.40 -11.04
N ALA A 130 16.47 2.14 -10.14
CA ALA A 130 17.17 2.94 -9.12
C ALA A 130 18.09 2.06 -8.27
N PHE A 131 17.60 0.93 -7.77
CA PHE A 131 18.40 0.02 -6.95
C PHE A 131 19.57 -0.59 -7.74
N LYS A 132 19.38 -0.96 -9.01
CA LYS A 132 20.47 -1.50 -9.85
C LYS A 132 21.64 -0.53 -10.00
N VAL A 133 21.39 0.78 -10.06
CA VAL A 133 22.44 1.81 -10.07
C VAL A 133 23.24 1.75 -8.77
N VAL A 134 22.56 1.77 -7.64
CA VAL A 134 23.18 1.75 -6.30
C VAL A 134 23.96 0.45 -6.07
N HIS A 135 23.36 -0.69 -6.37
CA HIS A 135 23.97 -2.02 -6.22
C HIS A 135 25.23 -2.17 -7.07
N ARG A 136 25.25 -1.66 -8.31
CA ARG A 136 26.45 -1.66 -9.16
C ARG A 136 27.58 -0.86 -8.53
N ARG A 137 27.29 0.33 -7.99
CA ARG A 137 28.30 1.20 -7.37
C ARG A 137 28.85 0.60 -6.09
N LEU A 138 28.01 -0.02 -5.27
CA LEU A 138 28.43 -0.79 -4.09
C LEU A 138 29.37 -1.93 -4.48
N GLY A 139 29.00 -2.75 -5.46
CA GLY A 139 29.82 -3.89 -5.91
C GLY A 139 31.15 -3.49 -6.54
N ALA A 140 31.22 -2.32 -7.17
CA ALA A 140 32.45 -1.78 -7.76
C ALA A 140 33.35 -1.03 -6.75
N GLY A 141 32.86 -0.74 -5.54
CA GLY A 141 33.55 0.16 -4.61
C GLY A 141 33.57 1.63 -5.07
N ASP A 142 32.67 2.03 -5.97
CA ASP A 142 32.58 3.41 -6.50
C ASP A 142 31.80 4.33 -5.55
N TYR A 143 32.29 4.47 -4.32
CA TYR A 143 31.75 5.37 -3.30
C TYR A 143 32.83 5.73 -2.26
N ASP A 144 32.53 6.71 -1.41
CA ASP A 144 33.42 7.08 -0.32
C ASP A 144 33.19 6.14 0.88
N HIS A 145 34.19 5.29 1.17
CA HIS A 145 34.13 4.30 2.26
C HIS A 145 33.87 4.88 3.65
N ARG A 146 34.10 6.19 3.86
CA ARG A 146 33.73 6.85 5.12
C ARG A 146 32.23 6.79 5.41
N TYR A 147 31.41 6.69 4.35
CA TYR A 147 29.95 6.62 4.42
C TYR A 147 29.41 5.21 4.13
N GLU A 148 30.26 4.19 4.07
CA GLU A 148 29.89 2.84 3.62
C GLU A 148 28.66 2.28 4.34
N ARG A 149 28.65 2.37 5.67
CA ARG A 149 27.55 1.87 6.50
C ARG A 149 26.23 2.59 6.21
N ASP A 150 26.28 3.91 6.02
CA ASP A 150 25.10 4.72 5.75
C ASP A 150 24.57 4.49 4.33
N ILE A 151 25.47 4.30 3.36
CA ILE A 151 25.14 3.93 1.99
C ILE A 151 24.50 2.54 1.96
N GLN A 152 25.06 1.56 2.69
CA GLN A 152 24.48 0.22 2.80
C GLN A 152 23.09 0.24 3.44
N SER A 153 22.89 1.04 4.49
CA SER A 153 21.57 1.21 5.12
C SER A 153 20.56 1.91 4.19
N ALA A 154 20.99 2.92 3.43
CA ALA A 154 20.14 3.57 2.43
C ALA A 154 19.80 2.65 1.25
N ALA A 155 20.79 1.86 0.79
CA ALA A 155 20.60 0.87 -0.26
C ALA A 155 19.66 -0.25 0.20
N ALA A 156 19.71 -0.65 1.48
CA ALA A 156 18.78 -1.61 2.06
C ALA A 156 17.32 -1.10 2.02
N GLU A 157 17.08 0.17 2.36
CA GLU A 157 15.74 0.77 2.24
C GLU A 157 15.27 0.78 0.78
N LEU A 158 16.11 1.22 -0.15
CA LEU A 158 15.73 1.25 -1.57
C LEU A 158 15.44 -0.16 -2.12
N ALA A 159 16.24 -1.15 -1.70
CA ALA A 159 16.04 -2.56 -2.06
C ALA A 159 14.73 -3.11 -1.49
N GLU A 160 14.38 -2.74 -0.25
CA GLU A 160 13.12 -3.12 0.40
C GLU A 160 11.92 -2.54 -0.35
N VAL A 161 11.93 -1.25 -0.67
CA VAL A 161 10.87 -0.59 -1.46
C VAL A 161 10.72 -1.25 -2.83
N ALA A 162 11.83 -1.53 -3.51
CA ALA A 162 11.81 -2.22 -4.79
C ALA A 162 11.30 -3.67 -4.67
N GLY A 163 11.69 -4.39 -3.60
CA GLY A 163 11.20 -5.73 -3.30
C GLY A 163 9.70 -5.77 -3.06
N TRP A 164 9.18 -4.80 -2.32
CA TRP A 164 7.75 -4.58 -2.11
C TRP A 164 7.02 -4.29 -3.44
N ALA A 165 7.51 -3.32 -4.22
CA ALA A 165 6.88 -2.91 -5.47
C ALA A 165 6.84 -4.05 -6.51
N LEU A 166 7.92 -4.81 -6.61
CA LEU A 166 7.99 -6.00 -7.48
C LEU A 166 7.03 -7.10 -7.01
N PHE A 167 6.85 -7.27 -5.70
CA PHE A 167 5.87 -8.19 -5.16
C PHE A 167 4.45 -7.73 -5.47
N ASP A 168 4.16 -6.44 -5.33
CA ASP A 168 2.85 -5.88 -5.58
C ASP A 168 2.44 -5.94 -7.06
N ALA A 169 3.42 -5.83 -7.96
CA ALA A 169 3.30 -6.09 -9.40
C ALA A 169 3.39 -7.60 -9.78
N GLU A 170 3.32 -8.51 -8.82
CA GLU A 170 3.38 -9.98 -9.01
C GLU A 170 4.67 -10.52 -9.69
N ARG A 171 5.75 -9.74 -9.73
CA ARG A 171 7.08 -10.13 -10.25
C ARG A 171 7.89 -10.90 -9.22
N HIS A 172 7.37 -12.05 -8.78
CA HIS A 172 7.83 -12.79 -7.61
C HIS A 172 9.32 -13.16 -7.57
N GLY A 173 9.89 -13.65 -8.68
CA GLY A 173 11.31 -14.03 -8.69
C GLY A 173 12.25 -12.84 -8.53
N ALA A 174 11.84 -11.66 -9.00
CA ALA A 174 12.58 -10.43 -8.77
C ALA A 174 12.37 -9.92 -7.34
N ALA A 175 11.14 -9.94 -6.83
CA ALA A 175 10.83 -9.56 -5.46
C ALA A 175 11.64 -10.35 -4.42
N GLU A 176 11.78 -11.67 -4.59
CA GLU A 176 12.58 -12.53 -3.70
C GLU A 176 14.05 -12.10 -3.66
N ARG A 177 14.68 -11.91 -4.82
CA ARG A 177 16.08 -11.45 -4.91
C ARG A 177 16.30 -10.09 -4.26
N PHE A 178 15.39 -9.14 -4.50
CA PHE A 178 15.49 -7.79 -3.93
C PHE A 178 15.30 -7.79 -2.42
N ASN A 179 14.33 -8.55 -1.88
CA ASN A 179 14.15 -8.67 -0.43
C ASN A 179 15.35 -9.37 0.25
N HIS A 180 15.94 -10.38 -0.39
CA HIS A 180 17.16 -11.00 0.15
C HIS A 180 18.35 -10.02 0.19
N GLU A 181 18.53 -9.25 -0.87
CA GLU A 181 19.58 -8.22 -0.92
C GLU A 181 19.33 -7.09 0.09
N ALA A 182 18.08 -6.66 0.24
CA ALA A 182 17.68 -5.68 1.27
C ALA A 182 18.02 -6.17 2.67
N LEU A 183 17.68 -7.43 2.98
CA LEU A 183 17.98 -8.03 4.29
C LEU A 183 19.49 -8.18 4.51
N PHE A 184 20.24 -8.56 3.47
CA PHE A 184 21.70 -8.65 3.52
C PHE A 184 22.33 -7.29 3.86
N LEU A 185 21.97 -6.23 3.12
CA LEU A 185 22.47 -4.87 3.32
C LEU A 185 22.04 -4.27 4.67
N ALA A 186 20.81 -4.55 5.11
CA ALA A 186 20.32 -4.13 6.42
C ALA A 186 21.14 -4.78 7.55
N ASN A 187 21.46 -6.07 7.43
CA ASN A 187 22.30 -6.77 8.39
C ASN A 187 23.75 -6.25 8.38
N LEU A 188 24.32 -5.99 7.20
CA LEU A 188 25.68 -5.47 7.06
C LEU A 188 25.83 -4.07 7.68
N SER A 189 24.84 -3.20 7.46
CA SER A 189 24.80 -1.85 8.05
C SER A 189 24.33 -1.82 9.51
N GLY A 190 23.76 -2.91 10.01
CA GLY A 190 23.15 -3.00 11.34
C GLY A 190 21.82 -2.24 11.47
N ASP A 191 21.17 -1.92 10.36
CA ASP A 191 19.86 -1.27 10.32
C ASP A 191 18.74 -2.27 10.65
N ARG A 192 18.45 -2.38 11.95
CA ARG A 192 17.42 -3.29 12.45
C ARG A 192 16.00 -2.90 12.01
N SER A 193 15.75 -1.62 11.75
CA SER A 193 14.43 -1.13 11.36
C SER A 193 14.08 -1.64 9.97
N ILE A 194 14.98 -1.44 9.00
CA ILE A 194 14.80 -1.93 7.63
C ILE A 194 14.82 -3.46 7.57
N ALA A 195 15.64 -4.12 8.39
CA ALA A 195 15.62 -5.58 8.48
C ALA A 195 14.23 -6.12 8.91
N LEU A 196 13.56 -5.45 9.86
CA LEU A 196 12.20 -5.84 10.28
C LEU A 196 11.18 -5.60 9.16
N LEU A 197 11.24 -4.45 8.49
CA LEU A 197 10.35 -4.15 7.37
C LEU A 197 10.52 -5.17 6.21
N THR A 198 11.77 -5.53 5.90
CA THR A 198 12.09 -6.53 4.87
C THR A 198 11.58 -7.93 5.24
N LEU A 199 11.76 -8.37 6.48
CA LEU A 199 11.26 -9.68 6.95
C LEU A 199 9.72 -9.77 6.85
N GLN A 200 9.04 -8.66 7.12
CA GLN A 200 7.60 -8.53 6.94
C GLN A 200 7.19 -8.74 5.47
N ASN A 201 7.91 -8.15 4.51
CA ASN A 201 7.66 -8.37 3.08
C ASN A 201 7.89 -9.82 2.67
N MET A 202 8.99 -10.42 3.15
CA MET A 202 9.30 -11.83 2.87
C MET A 202 8.22 -12.77 3.42
N ALA A 203 7.72 -12.53 4.64
CA ALA A 203 6.65 -13.34 5.24
C ALA A 203 5.36 -13.24 4.42
N MET A 204 5.01 -12.02 4.00
CA MET A 204 3.81 -11.78 3.20
C MET A 204 3.92 -12.40 1.79
N HIS A 205 5.07 -12.25 1.14
CA HIS A 205 5.32 -12.84 -0.16
C HIS A 205 5.31 -14.37 -0.10
N SER A 206 5.88 -14.96 0.96
CA SER A 206 5.83 -16.41 1.20
C SER A 206 4.39 -16.91 1.34
N GLU A 207 3.56 -16.21 2.12
CA GLU A 207 2.14 -16.56 2.26
C GLU A 207 1.39 -16.45 0.93
N TRP A 208 1.58 -15.37 0.18
CA TRP A 208 0.93 -15.17 -1.13
C TRP A 208 1.26 -16.30 -2.13
N ARG A 209 2.41 -16.95 -1.95
CA ARG A 209 2.89 -18.08 -2.75
C ARG A 209 2.49 -19.44 -2.18
N GLY A 210 1.69 -19.49 -1.11
CA GLY A 210 1.27 -20.72 -0.43
C GLY A 210 2.34 -21.35 0.47
N ARG A 211 3.50 -20.69 0.66
CA ARG A 211 4.59 -21.16 1.54
C ARG A 211 4.29 -20.78 3.00
N ASN A 212 3.18 -21.30 3.53
CA ASN A 212 2.62 -20.87 4.82
C ASN A 212 3.53 -21.17 6.02
N GLN A 213 4.26 -22.30 5.99
CA GLN A 213 5.23 -22.62 7.04
C GLN A 213 6.43 -21.66 7.06
N GLU A 214 6.91 -21.24 5.88
CA GLU A 214 7.98 -20.26 5.76
C GLU A 214 7.54 -18.89 6.31
N ALA A 215 6.34 -18.43 5.91
CA ALA A 215 5.75 -17.20 6.43
C ALA A 215 5.63 -17.23 7.97
N LEU A 216 5.18 -18.36 8.53
CA LEU A 216 5.07 -18.56 9.97
C LEU A 216 6.44 -18.55 10.67
N ALA A 217 7.44 -19.19 10.08
CA ALA A 217 8.80 -19.24 10.61
C ALA A 217 9.43 -17.83 10.67
N ILE A 218 9.28 -17.06 9.60
CA ILE A 218 9.75 -15.67 9.54
C ILE A 218 9.07 -14.83 10.62
N ALA A 219 7.73 -14.91 10.74
CA ALA A 219 7.00 -14.15 11.73
C ALA A 219 7.45 -14.46 13.16
N ARG A 220 7.56 -15.74 13.52
CA ARG A 220 8.02 -16.17 14.85
C ARG A 220 9.46 -15.81 15.14
N SER A 221 10.33 -15.78 14.12
CA SER A 221 11.73 -15.34 14.28
C SER A 221 11.83 -13.90 14.80
N VAL A 222 10.82 -13.07 14.52
CA VAL A 222 10.73 -11.69 15.00
C VAL A 222 9.99 -11.61 16.32
N LEU A 223 8.84 -12.29 16.46
CA LEU A 223 8.04 -12.27 17.69
C LEU A 223 8.79 -12.84 18.91
N ASN A 224 9.78 -13.71 18.70
CA ASN A 224 10.65 -14.22 19.76
C ASN A 224 11.72 -13.20 20.23
N ARG A 225 11.83 -12.03 19.59
CA ARG A 225 12.77 -10.97 19.97
C ARG A 225 12.19 -10.14 21.12
N LYS A 226 13.06 -9.63 21.99
CA LYS A 226 12.67 -8.68 23.05
C LYS A 226 12.55 -7.26 22.47
N ARG A 227 11.64 -6.45 23.04
CA ARG A 227 11.51 -4.99 22.79
C ARG A 227 11.07 -4.59 21.37
N LEU A 228 10.02 -5.23 20.85
CA LEU A 228 9.31 -4.69 19.68
C LEU A 228 8.42 -3.51 20.11
N SER A 229 8.27 -2.51 19.25
CA SER A 229 7.22 -1.51 19.44
C SER A 229 5.84 -2.15 19.17
N PRO A 230 4.76 -1.65 19.80
CA PRO A 230 3.42 -2.23 19.66
C PRO A 230 2.94 -2.46 18.22
N ARG A 231 3.08 -1.48 17.32
CA ARG A 231 2.65 -1.63 15.91
C ARG A 231 3.52 -2.63 15.14
N VAL A 232 4.81 -2.69 15.43
CA VAL A 232 5.71 -3.69 14.83
C VAL A 232 5.35 -5.09 15.30
N GLU A 233 5.06 -5.28 16.59
CA GLU A 233 4.55 -6.57 17.08
C GLU A 233 3.21 -6.91 16.42
N ALA A 234 2.26 -5.97 16.36
CA ALA A 234 0.96 -6.18 15.73
C ALA A 234 1.09 -6.59 14.25
N MET A 235 2.00 -5.97 13.52
CA MET A 235 2.34 -6.33 12.14
C MET A 235 2.78 -7.79 12.02
N PHE A 236 3.73 -8.23 12.84
CA PHE A 236 4.20 -9.61 12.81
C PHE A 236 3.17 -10.62 13.33
N ARG A 237 2.27 -10.21 14.23
CA ARG A 237 1.11 -11.02 14.65
C ARG A 237 0.12 -11.23 13.51
N MET A 238 -0.11 -10.25 12.64
CA MET A 238 -0.88 -10.45 11.41
C MET A 238 -0.21 -11.47 10.49
N ARG A 239 1.12 -11.42 10.34
CA ARG A 239 1.88 -12.39 9.51
C ARG A 239 1.87 -13.79 10.12
N GLU A 240 2.02 -13.91 11.44
CA GLU A 240 1.88 -15.18 12.16
C GLU A 240 0.49 -15.78 11.93
N ALA A 241 -0.58 -15.00 12.08
CA ALA A 241 -1.94 -15.47 11.86
C ALA A 241 -2.16 -16.02 10.46
N LYS A 242 -1.60 -15.35 9.44
CA LYS A 242 -1.67 -15.77 8.04
C LYS A 242 -0.94 -17.10 7.79
N GLY A 243 0.24 -17.31 8.40
CA GLY A 243 0.93 -18.60 8.35
C GLY A 243 0.20 -19.71 9.13
N LEU A 244 -0.38 -19.39 10.28
CA LEU A 244 -1.15 -20.33 11.12
C LEU A 244 -2.40 -20.83 10.41
N VAL A 245 -3.23 -19.93 9.86
CA VAL A 245 -4.46 -20.35 9.18
C VAL A 245 -4.14 -21.18 7.94
N GLY A 246 -3.10 -20.82 7.18
CA GLY A 246 -2.65 -21.60 6.02
C GLY A 246 -2.04 -22.97 6.36
N THR A 247 -1.82 -23.27 7.64
CA THR A 247 -1.39 -24.59 8.15
C THR A 247 -2.48 -25.29 8.96
N GLY A 248 -3.72 -24.81 8.90
CA GLY A 248 -4.88 -25.40 9.57
C GLY A 248 -5.04 -25.04 11.05
N ARG A 249 -4.22 -24.12 11.57
CA ARG A 249 -4.22 -23.70 12.99
C ARG A 249 -5.08 -22.45 13.21
N THR A 250 -6.37 -22.54 12.88
CA THR A 250 -7.28 -21.38 12.89
C THR A 250 -7.40 -20.73 14.27
N SER A 251 -7.58 -21.50 15.34
CA SER A 251 -7.72 -20.93 16.69
C SER A 251 -6.54 -20.06 17.09
N ASP A 252 -5.32 -20.55 16.88
CA ASP A 252 -4.08 -19.82 17.14
C ASP A 252 -3.96 -18.57 16.26
N ALA A 253 -4.44 -18.65 15.01
CA ALA A 253 -4.43 -17.50 14.11
C ALA A 253 -5.34 -16.38 14.62
N ILE A 254 -6.54 -16.72 15.12
CA ILE A 254 -7.48 -15.76 15.70
C ILE A 254 -6.91 -15.16 16.99
N GLU A 255 -6.26 -15.94 17.85
CA GLU A 255 -5.58 -15.43 19.05
C GLU A 255 -4.48 -14.42 18.68
N SER A 256 -3.67 -14.72 17.66
CA SER A 256 -2.64 -13.80 17.18
C SER A 256 -3.24 -12.48 16.65
N LEU A 257 -4.35 -12.52 15.92
CA LEU A 257 -5.06 -11.32 15.44
C LEU A 257 -5.70 -10.51 16.57
N GLN A 258 -6.27 -11.17 17.58
CA GLN A 258 -6.75 -10.52 18.80
C GLN A 258 -5.62 -9.77 19.50
N ARG A 259 -4.46 -10.42 19.63
CA ARG A 259 -3.27 -9.77 20.20
C ARG A 259 -2.83 -8.57 19.37
N ALA A 260 -2.78 -8.69 18.04
CA ALA A 260 -2.45 -7.60 17.13
C ALA A 260 -3.37 -6.38 17.35
N ARG A 261 -4.68 -6.61 17.46
CA ARG A 261 -5.67 -5.55 17.69
C ARG A 261 -5.44 -4.86 19.04
N SER A 262 -5.26 -5.64 20.11
CA SER A 262 -5.03 -5.10 21.47
C SER A 262 -3.78 -4.21 21.57
N LEU A 263 -2.73 -4.51 20.79
CA LEU A 263 -1.48 -3.77 20.82
C LEU A 263 -1.61 -2.33 20.30
N ILE A 264 -2.62 -2.05 19.47
CA ILE A 264 -2.83 -0.73 18.87
C ILE A 264 -4.07 0.00 19.43
N GLU A 265 -4.73 -0.56 20.46
CA GLU A 265 -5.85 0.07 21.17
C GLU A 265 -5.36 1.28 22.00
N ASP A 266 -4.20 1.14 22.64
CA ASP A 266 -3.53 2.23 23.34
C ASP A 266 -2.82 3.14 22.34
N ARG A 267 -3.21 4.42 22.29
CA ARG A 267 -2.60 5.46 21.43
C ARG A 267 -1.23 5.90 21.96
N ASN A 268 -0.30 4.96 22.10
CA ASN A 268 1.08 5.24 22.49
C ASN A 268 2.01 4.99 21.30
N ASP A 269 2.17 6.00 20.44
CA ASP A 269 3.03 5.93 19.26
C ASP A 269 4.52 6.16 19.60
N VAL A 270 4.92 6.14 20.89
CA VAL A 270 6.30 6.39 21.31
C VAL A 270 7.21 5.23 20.88
N GLY A 271 8.22 5.57 20.07
CA GLY A 271 9.23 4.60 19.61
C GLY A 271 8.78 3.74 18.43
N GLU A 272 7.65 4.07 17.80
CA GLU A 272 7.24 3.46 16.55
C GLU A 272 8.13 3.94 15.39
N PRO A 273 8.57 3.05 14.48
CA PRO A 273 9.25 3.47 13.28
C PRO A 273 8.26 4.16 12.34
N ASP A 274 8.72 5.19 11.62
CA ASP A 274 7.86 6.00 10.75
C ASP A 274 7.04 5.14 9.77
N TRP A 275 7.64 4.08 9.21
CA TRP A 275 6.97 3.19 8.25
C TRP A 275 5.83 2.34 8.84
N ALA A 276 5.63 2.28 10.17
CA ALA A 276 4.56 1.50 10.80
C ALA A 276 3.18 2.20 10.79
N TRP A 277 3.08 3.38 10.16
CA TRP A 277 1.87 4.20 10.08
C TRP A 277 0.65 3.45 9.49
N TRP A 278 0.87 2.49 8.58
CA TRP A 278 -0.19 1.76 7.88
C TRP A 278 -0.84 0.65 8.73
N VAL A 279 -0.24 0.28 9.87
CA VAL A 279 -0.80 -0.74 10.78
C VAL A 279 -1.99 -0.15 11.53
N THR A 280 -3.19 -0.33 11.00
CA THR A 280 -4.43 0.24 11.57
C THR A 280 -5.40 -0.85 12.00
N HIS A 281 -6.41 -0.50 12.80
CA HIS A 281 -7.50 -1.43 13.15
C HIS A 281 -8.18 -1.99 11.89
N ARG A 282 -8.41 -1.13 10.90
CA ARG A 282 -9.00 -1.49 9.60
C ARG A 282 -8.16 -2.52 8.85
N GLU A 283 -6.84 -2.36 8.88
CA GLU A 283 -5.90 -3.27 8.24
C GLU A 283 -5.87 -4.63 8.95
N ILE A 284 -5.83 -4.62 10.29
CA ILE A 284 -5.93 -5.84 11.11
C ILE A 284 -7.26 -6.56 10.85
N ASP A 285 -8.38 -5.84 10.82
CA ASP A 285 -9.70 -6.42 10.56
C ASP A 285 -9.80 -7.00 9.13
N GLY A 286 -9.14 -6.40 8.13
CA GLY A 286 -9.03 -6.96 6.77
C GLY A 286 -8.25 -8.28 6.73
N HIS A 287 -7.10 -8.33 7.40
CA HIS A 287 -6.34 -9.56 7.59
C HIS A 287 -7.12 -10.63 8.37
N TRP A 288 -7.91 -10.22 9.36
CA TRP A 288 -8.76 -11.10 10.16
C TRP A 288 -9.88 -11.69 9.33
N GLY A 289 -10.61 -10.86 8.58
CA GLY A 289 -11.65 -11.32 7.67
C GLY A 289 -11.12 -12.33 6.65
N HIS A 290 -9.92 -12.10 6.10
CA HIS A 290 -9.29 -13.07 5.22
C HIS A 290 -8.89 -14.38 5.92
N ALA A 291 -8.42 -14.34 7.16
CA ALA A 291 -8.13 -15.56 7.91
C ALA A 291 -9.41 -16.39 8.13
N LEU A 292 -10.52 -15.74 8.49
CA LEU A 292 -11.81 -16.42 8.63
C LEU A 292 -12.30 -17.00 7.30
N GLN A 293 -12.09 -16.29 6.19
CA GLN A 293 -12.40 -16.77 4.85
C GLN A 293 -11.63 -18.06 4.52
N ILE A 294 -10.31 -18.10 4.76
CA ILE A 294 -9.49 -19.31 4.54
C ILE A 294 -9.97 -20.46 5.45
N ALA A 295 -10.37 -20.16 6.68
CA ALA A 295 -10.87 -21.15 7.63
C ALA A 295 -12.28 -21.69 7.30
N GLY A 296 -12.97 -21.11 6.30
CA GLY A 296 -14.33 -21.48 5.92
C GLY A 296 -15.44 -20.88 6.80
N ASP A 297 -15.12 -19.98 7.73
CA ASP A 297 -16.12 -19.25 8.52
C ASP A 297 -16.59 -18.01 7.74
N VAL A 298 -17.26 -18.26 6.61
CA VAL A 298 -17.60 -17.23 5.61
C VAL A 298 -18.49 -16.14 6.19
N GLN A 299 -19.40 -16.49 7.11
CA GLN A 299 -20.29 -15.50 7.74
C GLN A 299 -19.51 -14.47 8.56
N LYS A 300 -18.60 -14.92 9.44
CA LYS A 300 -17.75 -14.00 10.21
C LYS A 300 -16.73 -13.29 9.33
N ALA A 301 -16.28 -13.94 8.25
CA ALA A 301 -15.43 -13.31 7.26
C ALA A 301 -16.12 -12.09 6.64
N ILE A 302 -17.38 -12.22 6.20
CA ILE A 302 -18.19 -11.13 5.65
C ILE A 302 -18.30 -9.98 6.66
N GLU A 303 -18.63 -10.25 7.93
CA GLU A 303 -18.74 -9.22 8.98
C GLU A 303 -17.45 -8.41 9.14
N ARG A 304 -16.30 -9.08 9.17
CA ARG A 304 -14.99 -8.44 9.32
C ARG A 304 -14.53 -7.72 8.05
N LEU A 305 -14.74 -8.34 6.89
CA LEU A 305 -14.40 -7.75 5.60
C LEU A 305 -15.26 -6.53 5.30
N LEU A 306 -16.54 -6.51 5.71
CA LEU A 306 -17.39 -5.31 5.65
C LEU A 306 -16.81 -4.16 6.48
N GLN A 307 -16.39 -4.42 7.71
CA GLN A 307 -15.74 -3.39 8.57
C GLN A 307 -14.45 -2.84 7.93
N SER A 308 -13.71 -3.69 7.22
CA SER A 308 -12.50 -3.30 6.50
C SER A 308 -12.78 -2.61 5.15
N ALA A 309 -13.83 -3.03 4.44
CA ALA A 309 -14.17 -2.54 3.10
C ALA A 309 -14.99 -1.25 3.12
N GLN A 310 -15.85 -1.05 4.14
CA GLN A 310 -16.66 0.15 4.26
C GLN A 310 -15.79 1.42 4.32
N PRO A 311 -16.18 2.52 3.67
CA PRO A 311 -15.54 3.82 3.83
C PRO A 311 -15.85 4.39 5.23
N GLY A 312 -15.27 3.79 6.27
CA GLY A 312 -15.34 4.33 7.63
C GLY A 312 -14.44 5.55 7.76
N GLY A 313 -14.95 6.74 7.46
CA GLY A 313 -14.43 8.04 7.93
C GLY A 313 -12.92 8.28 7.82
N GLY A 314 -12.26 7.65 6.84
CA GLY A 314 -10.81 7.59 6.71
C GLY A 314 -10.39 6.84 5.45
N ILE A 315 -9.25 7.26 4.90
CA ILE A 315 -8.75 6.90 3.58
C ILE A 315 -8.72 5.36 3.35
N ALA A 316 -9.18 4.93 2.17
CA ALA A 316 -8.86 3.62 1.61
C ALA A 316 -7.47 3.69 0.93
N ILE A 317 -6.40 3.57 1.72
CA ILE A 317 -5.05 3.25 1.27
C ILE A 317 -4.69 1.91 1.92
N GLY A 318 -3.98 1.05 1.18
CA GLY A 318 -3.63 -0.29 1.62
C GLY A 318 -4.59 -1.35 1.10
N TYR A 319 -4.76 -2.44 1.86
CA TYR A 319 -5.44 -3.66 1.44
C TYR A 319 -6.95 -3.51 1.25
N ALA A 320 -7.51 -2.28 1.27
CA ALA A 320 -8.94 -2.03 1.10
C ALA A 320 -9.49 -2.60 -0.23
N GLY A 321 -8.76 -2.44 -1.34
CA GLY A 321 -9.14 -3.07 -2.62
C GLY A 321 -9.14 -4.60 -2.52
N MET A 322 -8.17 -5.18 -1.82
CA MET A 322 -8.13 -6.62 -1.55
C MET A 322 -9.26 -7.07 -0.62
N SER A 323 -9.60 -6.29 0.41
CA SER A 323 -10.72 -6.55 1.31
C SER A 323 -12.05 -6.51 0.56
N SER A 324 -12.26 -5.55 -0.34
CA SER A 324 -13.45 -5.47 -1.20
C SER A 324 -13.54 -6.66 -2.16
N ALA A 325 -12.43 -7.06 -2.81
CA ALA A 325 -12.42 -8.25 -3.66
C ALA A 325 -12.74 -9.53 -2.87
N ARG A 326 -12.15 -9.69 -1.68
CA ARG A 326 -12.44 -10.84 -0.80
C ARG A 326 -13.87 -10.83 -0.26
N LEU A 327 -14.41 -9.66 0.02
CA LEU A 327 -15.80 -9.48 0.44
C LEU A 327 -16.74 -9.89 -0.69
N ALA A 328 -16.51 -9.39 -1.92
CA ALA A 328 -17.29 -9.77 -3.09
C ALA A 328 -17.27 -11.29 -3.29
N GLN A 329 -16.09 -11.92 -3.23
CA GLN A 329 -15.97 -13.38 -3.31
C GLN A 329 -16.81 -14.07 -2.23
N SER A 330 -16.69 -13.64 -0.97
CA SER A 330 -17.42 -14.25 0.16
C SER A 330 -18.95 -14.12 0.00
N LEU A 331 -19.43 -12.98 -0.50
CA LEU A 331 -20.85 -12.74 -0.76
C LEU A 331 -21.37 -13.61 -1.92
N LEU A 332 -20.57 -13.79 -2.97
CA LEU A 332 -20.88 -14.70 -4.07
C LEU A 332 -20.93 -16.15 -3.61
N ASP A 333 -20.05 -16.57 -2.69
CA ASP A 333 -19.99 -17.95 -2.19
C ASP A 333 -21.23 -18.33 -1.35
N VAL A 334 -21.87 -17.36 -0.70
CA VAL A 334 -23.10 -17.57 0.10
C VAL A 334 -24.38 -17.16 -0.62
N ASN A 335 -24.30 -16.88 -1.93
CA ASN A 335 -25.43 -16.47 -2.76
C ASN A 335 -26.13 -15.16 -2.31
N ALA A 336 -25.40 -14.26 -1.64
CA ALA A 336 -25.88 -12.94 -1.23
C ALA A 336 -25.83 -11.95 -2.42
N TRP A 337 -26.62 -12.22 -3.46
CA TRP A 337 -26.49 -11.60 -4.78
C TRP A 337 -26.55 -10.08 -4.80
N ARG A 338 -27.50 -9.50 -4.06
CA ARG A 338 -27.67 -8.04 -4.03
C ARG A 338 -26.45 -7.35 -3.43
N ASP A 339 -26.01 -7.82 -2.27
CA ASP A 339 -24.84 -7.25 -1.59
C ASP A 339 -23.57 -7.47 -2.42
N ALA A 340 -23.45 -8.64 -3.08
CA ALA A 340 -22.34 -8.91 -4.00
C ALA A 340 -22.33 -7.91 -5.18
N GLU A 341 -23.48 -7.65 -5.80
CA GLU A 341 -23.59 -6.72 -6.93
C GLU A 341 -23.15 -5.29 -6.55
N ASP A 342 -23.53 -4.82 -5.35
CA ASP A 342 -23.14 -3.50 -4.85
C ASP A 342 -21.61 -3.37 -4.68
N ILE A 343 -20.96 -4.41 -4.17
CA ILE A 343 -19.50 -4.44 -4.04
C ILE A 343 -18.83 -4.54 -5.40
N VAL A 344 -19.32 -5.40 -6.31
CA VAL A 344 -18.76 -5.55 -7.67
C VAL A 344 -18.86 -4.25 -8.45
N ARG A 345 -19.99 -3.52 -8.37
CA ARG A 345 -20.15 -2.20 -9.00
C ARG A 345 -19.13 -1.18 -8.48
N SER A 346 -18.84 -1.24 -7.19
CA SER A 346 -17.79 -0.40 -6.59
C SER A 346 -16.40 -0.77 -7.12
N LEU A 347 -16.12 -2.06 -7.33
CA LEU A 347 -14.87 -2.54 -7.93
C LEU A 347 -14.72 -2.10 -9.40
N VAL A 348 -15.79 -2.14 -10.20
CA VAL A 348 -15.79 -1.62 -11.59
C VAL A 348 -15.32 -0.17 -11.63
N THR A 349 -15.84 0.65 -10.71
CA THR A 349 -15.51 2.08 -10.64
C THR A 349 -14.07 2.31 -10.17
N ALA A 350 -13.57 1.47 -9.26
CA ALA A 350 -12.24 1.61 -8.67
C ALA A 350 -11.12 1.04 -9.54
N ALA A 351 -11.39 0.00 -10.34
CA ALA A 351 -10.38 -0.78 -11.06
C ALA A 351 -9.38 0.05 -11.89
N PRO A 352 -9.79 1.08 -12.67
CA PRO A 352 -8.84 1.87 -13.47
C PRO A 352 -7.80 2.64 -12.63
N GLY A 353 -8.05 2.86 -11.35
CA GLY A 353 -7.14 3.55 -10.43
C GLY A 353 -6.19 2.65 -9.66
N ILE A 354 -6.28 1.32 -9.84
CA ILE A 354 -5.51 0.33 -9.08
C ILE A 354 -4.25 -0.04 -9.85
N SER A 355 -3.08 0.28 -9.30
CA SER A 355 -1.76 -0.14 -9.83
C SER A 355 -1.30 -1.49 -9.28
N SER A 356 -1.91 -1.96 -8.19
CA SER A 356 -1.52 -3.20 -7.51
C SER A 356 -1.96 -4.43 -8.30
N GLY A 357 -0.99 -5.09 -8.94
CA GLY A 357 -1.21 -6.35 -9.67
C GLY A 357 -1.84 -7.43 -8.79
N ARG A 358 -1.41 -7.53 -7.52
CA ARG A 358 -2.02 -8.45 -6.55
C ARG A 358 -3.51 -8.19 -6.32
N THR A 359 -3.89 -6.91 -6.24
CA THR A 359 -5.29 -6.50 -6.06
C THR A 359 -6.09 -6.80 -7.32
N LEU A 360 -5.56 -6.41 -8.49
CA LEU A 360 -6.16 -6.72 -9.79
C LEU A 360 -6.35 -8.23 -10.00
N ARG A 361 -5.39 -9.07 -9.58
CA ARG A 361 -5.54 -10.53 -9.62
C ARG A 361 -6.72 -11.02 -8.79
N LEU A 362 -6.91 -10.48 -7.58
CA LEU A 362 -8.07 -10.85 -6.74
C LEU A 362 -9.38 -10.40 -7.37
N ILE A 363 -9.43 -9.19 -7.93
CA ILE A 363 -10.61 -8.66 -8.63
C ILE A 363 -10.90 -9.52 -9.88
N GLY A 364 -9.87 -9.94 -10.62
CA GLY A 364 -10.01 -10.83 -11.77
C GLY A 364 -10.60 -12.19 -11.42
N HIS A 365 -10.24 -12.77 -10.27
CA HIS A 365 -10.89 -14.00 -9.79
C HIS A 365 -12.38 -13.79 -9.50
N VAL A 366 -12.75 -12.65 -8.91
CA VAL A 366 -14.16 -12.30 -8.69
C VAL A 366 -14.88 -12.13 -10.04
N ALA A 367 -14.30 -11.39 -10.98
CA ALA A 367 -14.87 -11.13 -12.29
C ALA A 367 -15.16 -12.43 -13.06
N LYS A 368 -14.22 -13.39 -13.06
CA LYS A 368 -14.37 -14.72 -13.69
C LYS A 368 -15.52 -15.57 -13.14
N ARG A 369 -16.14 -15.18 -12.02
CA ARG A 369 -17.33 -15.87 -11.51
C ARG A 369 -18.51 -15.78 -12.48
N HIS A 370 -18.56 -14.79 -13.38
CA HIS A 370 -19.59 -14.71 -14.43
C HIS A 370 -19.70 -16.00 -15.28
N GLU A 371 -18.59 -16.70 -15.51
CA GLU A 371 -18.54 -17.94 -16.31
C GLU A 371 -19.14 -19.16 -15.59
N THR A 372 -19.18 -19.13 -14.25
CA THR A 372 -19.45 -20.32 -13.43
C THR A 372 -20.62 -20.16 -12.46
N LEU A 373 -21.13 -18.94 -12.26
CA LEU A 373 -22.24 -18.67 -11.36
C LEU A 373 -23.55 -19.20 -11.92
N THR A 374 -24.19 -20.09 -11.16
CA THR A 374 -25.53 -20.63 -11.48
C THR A 374 -26.58 -20.01 -10.56
N GLY A 375 -27.68 -19.51 -11.12
CA GLY A 375 -28.80 -18.96 -10.34
C GLY A 375 -28.62 -17.51 -9.86
N ALA A 376 -27.55 -16.83 -10.30
CA ALA A 376 -27.36 -15.39 -10.10
C ALA A 376 -28.33 -14.57 -10.99
N PRO A 377 -28.80 -13.40 -10.53
CA PRO A 377 -29.53 -12.46 -11.38
C PRO A 377 -28.69 -12.00 -12.56
N THR A 378 -29.33 -11.75 -13.72
CA THR A 378 -28.65 -11.24 -14.93
C THR A 378 -27.89 -9.94 -14.65
N SER A 379 -28.43 -9.04 -13.84
CA SER A 379 -27.76 -7.79 -13.45
C SER A 379 -26.39 -8.01 -12.81
N LEU A 380 -26.26 -9.02 -11.96
CA LEU A 380 -25.00 -9.37 -11.31
C LEU A 380 -24.03 -10.00 -12.32
N THR A 381 -24.50 -10.93 -13.15
CA THR A 381 -23.67 -11.55 -14.19
C THR A 381 -23.14 -10.51 -15.17
N ASP A 382 -23.99 -9.61 -15.67
CA ASP A 382 -23.60 -8.50 -16.56
C ASP A 382 -22.58 -7.57 -15.88
N THR A 383 -22.76 -7.28 -14.58
CA THR A 383 -21.82 -6.43 -13.82
C THR A 383 -20.45 -7.11 -13.64
N LEU A 384 -20.43 -8.44 -13.46
CA LEU A 384 -19.20 -9.22 -13.36
C LEU A 384 -18.48 -9.34 -14.72
N GLU A 385 -19.23 -9.51 -15.80
CA GLU A 385 -18.70 -9.49 -17.18
C GLU A 385 -18.11 -8.12 -17.49
N HIS A 386 -18.82 -7.03 -17.18
CA HIS A 386 -18.30 -5.67 -17.35
C HIS A 386 -17.03 -5.41 -16.52
N LEU A 387 -16.93 -5.97 -15.31
CA LEU A 387 -15.71 -5.92 -14.52
C LEU A 387 -14.56 -6.67 -15.21
N ALA A 388 -14.83 -7.83 -15.82
CA ALA A 388 -13.83 -8.59 -16.57
C ALA A 388 -13.35 -7.80 -17.80
N GLU A 389 -14.28 -7.25 -18.58
CA GLU A 389 -13.96 -6.37 -19.71
C GLU A 389 -13.08 -5.19 -19.28
N LYS A 390 -13.41 -4.53 -18.16
CA LYS A 390 -12.61 -3.41 -17.63
C LYS A 390 -11.19 -3.78 -17.22
N LEU A 391 -10.98 -5.02 -16.79
CA LEU A 391 -9.65 -5.53 -16.46
C LEU A 391 -8.86 -5.93 -17.70
N ASP A 392 -9.53 -6.48 -18.72
CA ASP A 392 -8.94 -6.86 -20.00
C ASP A 392 -8.70 -5.65 -20.93
N GLU A 393 -9.49 -4.59 -20.78
CA GLU A 393 -9.32 -3.28 -21.41
C GLU A 393 -8.03 -2.57 -20.98
N ASP A 394 -7.11 -3.23 -20.27
CA ASP A 394 -5.83 -2.68 -19.83
C ASP A 394 -5.24 -1.77 -20.94
N PRO A 395 -5.28 -0.44 -20.75
CA PRO A 395 -4.72 0.48 -21.72
C PRO A 395 -3.19 0.36 -21.81
N PHE A 396 -2.59 -0.54 -21.02
CA PHE A 396 -1.15 -0.77 -20.88
C PHE A 396 -0.75 -2.25 -21.00
N ALA A 397 -1.58 -3.10 -21.62
CA ALA A 397 -1.13 -4.41 -22.08
C ALA A 397 0.00 -4.21 -23.11
N LEU A 398 1.26 -4.31 -22.65
CA LEU A 398 2.48 -4.33 -23.47
C LEU A 398 2.79 -5.72 -23.99
#